data_AF-A0A3C1WTB6-F1
#
_entry.id   AF-A0A3C1WTB6-F1
#
_cell.length_a   1.000
_cell.length_b   1.000
_cell.length_c   1.000
_cell.angle_alpha   90.00
_cell.angle_beta   90.00
_cell.angle_gamma   90.00
#
_symmetry.space_group_name_H-M   'P 1'
#
loop_
_entity.id
_entity.type
_entity.pdbx_description
1 polymer ?
#
loop_
_entity_poly.entity_id
_entity_poly.type
_entity_poly.pdbx_seq_one_letter_code
_entity_poly.pdbx_strand_id
1 'polypeptide(L)'
;MKKFRKAGFFLILICIIAVVGIFLMRGKEEKKTDGTAKSTVTEKKSTDQKKKAEEEKKPSLIDADGETLQSRIKVPDGYVRTKEKDGSLGEFLRNYKLMPDGSPVLLYNGQKKAHDSAVCVFAMHLGDKDLQQCADSVIRVYAEYLRASGKEDKIAFHFVNGFLCDWPDYKSGKRISVNGNQVTWTNSGKASDSDETFEGYLDTVFTFASTLSLEKESSPIDISDIRIGDIFIRGGSPGHVVMVVDTCERGGKKAFLLAQGYMPAQQFHVLKNNLHEDDPWYYQDEVTYPFHTPEYTFDEG
;
A
#
# COMPACT_ATOMS: atom_id res chain seq x y z
N MET A 1 27.40 -23.17 3.55
CA MET A 1 27.60 -24.22 2.51
C MET A 1 26.39 -25.17 2.49
N LYS A 2 25.53 -25.07 1.47
CA LYS A 2 24.62 -26.14 1.01
C LYS A 2 24.24 -25.81 -0.44
N LYS A 3 24.61 -26.70 -1.36
CA LYS A 3 24.38 -26.64 -2.81
C LYS A 3 22.96 -27.14 -3.11
N PHE A 4 22.23 -26.47 -4.00
CA PHE A 4 21.14 -27.11 -4.76
C PHE A 4 21.30 -26.83 -6.26
N ARG A 5 21.12 -27.90 -7.03
CA ARG A 5 21.40 -28.04 -8.47
C ARG A 5 20.24 -27.52 -9.31
N LYS A 6 20.57 -26.90 -10.45
CA LYS A 6 19.69 -26.61 -11.58
C LYS A 6 19.23 -27.88 -12.29
N ALA A 7 17.96 -27.90 -12.68
CA ALA A 7 17.35 -28.58 -13.83
C ALA A 7 16.03 -27.83 -14.07
N GLY A 8 15.53 -27.49 -15.24
CA GLY A 8 15.85 -27.74 -16.64
C GLY A 8 14.59 -27.28 -17.38
N PHE A 9 14.75 -26.44 -18.41
CA PHE A 9 13.68 -25.91 -19.26
C PHE A 9 12.81 -27.03 -19.85
N PHE A 10 11.48 -26.86 -19.84
CA PHE A 10 10.65 -27.33 -20.96
C PHE A 10 9.44 -26.42 -21.16
N LEU A 11 9.33 -25.94 -22.39
CA LEU A 11 8.29 -25.09 -22.96
C LEU A 11 7.20 -26.03 -23.52
N ILE A 12 5.95 -25.95 -23.06
CA ILE A 12 4.81 -26.52 -23.79
C ILE A 12 3.64 -25.52 -23.78
N LEU A 13 3.46 -24.93 -24.94
CA LEU A 13 2.28 -24.21 -25.43
C LEU A 13 1.28 -25.25 -25.94
N ILE A 14 0.05 -25.34 -25.39
CA ILE A 14 -1.06 -26.03 -26.08
C ILE A 14 -2.36 -25.22 -25.99
N CYS A 15 -2.99 -25.20 -27.15
CA CYS A 15 -4.14 -24.46 -27.65
C CYS A 15 -5.50 -24.69 -26.97
N ILE A 16 -6.37 -23.71 -27.20
CA ILE A 16 -7.83 -23.62 -27.04
C ILE A 16 -8.58 -24.67 -27.89
N ILE A 17 -9.83 -25.00 -27.47
CA ILE A 17 -11.06 -25.47 -28.19
C ILE A 17 -11.67 -26.67 -27.43
N ALA A 18 -12.97 -26.87 -27.18
CA ALA A 18 -14.21 -26.09 -27.13
C ALA A 18 -15.36 -27.06 -26.67
N VAL A 19 -16.54 -26.50 -26.41
CA VAL A 19 -17.91 -27.11 -26.53
C VAL A 19 -18.62 -27.63 -25.25
N VAL A 20 -19.54 -26.76 -24.78
CA VAL A 20 -21.00 -26.92 -24.55
C VAL A 20 -21.57 -28.22 -23.95
N GLY A 21 -22.38 -28.07 -22.89
CA GLY A 21 -23.62 -28.85 -22.76
C GLY A 21 -24.25 -29.00 -21.36
N ILE A 22 -25.48 -28.50 -21.25
CA ILE A 22 -26.62 -29.04 -20.48
C ILE A 22 -26.70 -28.70 -18.97
N PHE A 23 -27.66 -27.84 -18.56
CA PHE A 23 -28.95 -28.24 -17.96
C PHE A 23 -29.75 -27.00 -17.49
N LEU A 24 -30.85 -26.73 -18.18
CA LEU A 24 -31.95 -25.89 -17.71
C LEU A 24 -32.79 -26.69 -16.71
N MET A 25 -33.19 -26.08 -15.60
CA MET A 25 -34.56 -26.08 -15.04
C MET A 25 -34.50 -25.72 -13.55
N ARG A 26 -35.16 -24.63 -13.16
CA ARG A 26 -35.99 -24.56 -11.94
C ARG A 26 -36.88 -23.32 -11.94
N GLY A 27 -38.15 -23.57 -12.25
CA GLY A 27 -39.32 -23.19 -11.45
C GLY A 27 -39.50 -21.73 -11.04
N LYS A 28 -40.40 -21.05 -11.76
CA LYS A 28 -41.26 -19.99 -11.23
C LYS A 28 -42.16 -20.53 -10.12
N GLU A 29 -42.35 -19.79 -9.04
CA GLU A 29 -43.62 -19.77 -8.32
C GLU A 29 -44.02 -18.33 -7.97
N GLU A 30 -45.25 -17.98 -8.34
CA GLU A 30 -45.98 -16.78 -7.92
C GLU A 30 -47.08 -17.17 -6.91
N LYS A 31 -47.35 -16.19 -6.04
CA LYS A 31 -48.44 -16.02 -5.06
C LYS A 31 -49.76 -16.75 -5.34
N LYS A 32 -50.43 -17.13 -4.24
CA LYS A 32 -51.86 -16.81 -4.01
C LYS A 32 -52.25 -16.76 -2.52
N THR A 33 -53.07 -15.75 -2.24
CA THR A 33 -54.00 -15.50 -1.11
C THR A 33 -54.99 -16.67 -0.94
N ASP A 34 -55.73 -16.90 0.16
CA ASP A 34 -56.57 -16.04 1.03
C ASP A 34 -57.14 -16.93 2.17
N GLY A 35 -57.73 -16.37 3.24
CA GLY A 35 -58.71 -17.13 4.07
C GLY A 35 -58.67 -17.02 5.61
N THR A 36 -59.13 -15.89 6.13
CA THR A 36 -60.00 -15.65 7.32
C THR A 36 -60.22 -16.72 8.41
N ALA A 37 -59.98 -16.35 9.69
CA ALA A 37 -60.92 -16.58 10.81
C ALA A 37 -60.60 -15.69 12.04
N LYS A 38 -61.65 -15.06 12.59
CA LYS A 38 -61.66 -14.15 13.76
C LYS A 38 -61.51 -14.91 15.09
N SER A 39 -60.88 -14.29 16.10
CA SER A 39 -61.46 -14.18 17.46
C SER A 39 -60.74 -13.15 18.35
N THR A 40 -61.48 -12.08 18.69
CA THR A 40 -61.75 -11.52 20.02
C THR A 40 -60.62 -11.26 21.05
N VAL A 41 -60.36 -9.95 21.25
CA VAL A 41 -60.17 -9.19 22.51
C VAL A 41 -59.15 -9.72 23.54
N THR A 42 -58.14 -8.90 23.85
CA THR A 42 -57.98 -8.22 25.16
C THR A 42 -56.80 -7.23 25.08
N GLU A 43 -57.10 -5.93 25.14
CA GLU A 43 -56.12 -4.88 25.42
C GLU A 43 -55.56 -5.07 26.84
N LYS A 44 -54.26 -5.33 26.94
CA LYS A 44 -53.46 -4.99 28.12
C LYS A 44 -52.32 -4.11 27.67
N LYS A 45 -52.40 -2.83 28.02
CA LYS A 45 -51.27 -1.90 28.02
C LYS A 45 -50.19 -2.44 28.98
N SER A 46 -49.19 -3.12 28.42
CA SER A 46 -47.90 -3.30 29.07
C SER A 46 -47.02 -2.13 28.67
N THR A 47 -46.77 -1.24 29.62
CA THR A 47 -45.79 -0.16 29.52
C THR A 47 -44.40 -0.80 29.49
N ASP A 48 -43.94 -1.20 28.31
CA ASP A 48 -42.55 -1.63 28.11
C ASP A 48 -41.68 -0.38 28.02
N GLN A 49 -41.04 -0.03 29.14
CA GLN A 49 -39.90 0.86 29.16
C GLN A 49 -38.75 0.17 28.43
N LYS A 50 -38.69 0.37 27.12
CA LYS A 50 -37.55 0.02 26.29
C LYS A 50 -36.39 0.94 26.68
N LYS A 51 -35.57 0.51 27.64
CA LYS A 51 -34.22 1.05 27.86
C LYS A 51 -33.44 0.84 26.56
N LYS A 52 -33.35 1.92 25.78
CA LYS A 52 -32.40 2.03 24.67
C LYS A 52 -31.03 2.06 25.34
N ALA A 53 -30.30 0.96 25.26
CA ALA A 53 -28.86 1.01 25.46
C ALA A 53 -28.34 1.96 24.39
N GLU A 54 -27.88 3.14 24.80
CA GLU A 54 -27.00 3.95 23.97
C GLU A 54 -25.72 3.12 23.81
N GLU A 55 -25.53 2.52 22.65
CA GLU A 55 -24.19 2.15 22.20
C GLU A 55 -23.40 3.46 22.21
N GLU A 56 -22.50 3.62 23.20
CA GLU A 56 -21.48 4.65 23.17
C GLU A 56 -20.67 4.44 21.90
N LYS A 57 -20.99 5.23 20.87
CA LYS A 57 -20.29 5.20 19.59
C LYS A 57 -18.84 5.62 19.88
N LYS A 58 -17.91 4.67 19.78
CA LYS A 58 -16.48 4.93 19.97
C LYS A 58 -16.07 6.14 19.11
N PRO A 59 -15.24 7.06 19.64
CA PRO A 59 -14.77 8.20 18.87
C PRO A 59 -14.00 7.70 17.64
N SER A 60 -14.28 8.30 16.49
CA SER A 60 -13.60 7.94 15.23
C SER A 60 -12.11 8.24 15.32
N LEU A 61 -11.28 7.32 14.83
CA LEU A 61 -9.84 7.53 14.68
C LEU A 61 -9.50 8.37 13.44
N ILE A 62 -10.50 8.72 12.63
CA ILE A 62 -10.33 9.56 11.44
C ILE A 62 -10.88 10.96 11.70
N ASP A 63 -10.04 11.97 11.44
CA ASP A 63 -10.38 13.39 11.46
C ASP A 63 -10.47 13.93 10.04
N ALA A 64 -11.69 14.07 9.52
CA ALA A 64 -11.94 14.39 8.11
C ALA A 64 -11.29 15.72 7.66
N ASP A 65 -11.04 16.66 8.59
CA ASP A 65 -10.43 17.96 8.30
C ASP A 65 -8.88 17.91 8.28
N GLY A 66 -8.27 16.80 8.72
CA GLY A 66 -6.81 16.65 8.72
C GLY A 66 -6.22 16.54 7.31
N GLU A 67 -5.23 17.34 6.96
CA GLU A 67 -4.62 17.36 5.61
C GLU A 67 -3.33 16.52 5.49
N THR A 68 -2.88 15.93 6.59
CA THR A 68 -1.65 15.13 6.68
C THR A 68 -1.91 13.86 7.49
N LEU A 69 -1.04 12.85 7.42
CA LEU A 69 -1.20 11.62 8.22
C LEU A 69 -1.40 11.91 9.70
N GLN A 70 -0.58 12.79 10.28
CA GLN A 70 -0.63 13.05 11.72
C GLN A 70 -1.88 13.78 12.18
N SER A 71 -2.50 14.57 11.29
CA SER A 71 -3.73 15.31 11.59
C SER A 71 -4.98 14.51 11.23
N ARG A 72 -4.92 13.67 10.18
CA ARG A 72 -6.04 12.83 9.70
C ARG A 72 -6.26 11.60 10.54
N ILE A 73 -5.20 10.92 10.99
CA ILE A 73 -5.33 9.63 11.70
C ILE A 73 -4.89 9.80 13.16
N LYS A 74 -5.87 9.76 14.06
CA LYS A 74 -5.68 9.78 15.50
C LYS A 74 -5.10 8.44 15.95
N VAL A 75 -4.34 8.48 17.05
CA VAL A 75 -3.81 7.26 17.68
C VAL A 75 -4.91 6.58 18.50
N PRO A 76 -4.85 5.24 18.69
CA PRO A 76 -5.82 4.52 19.50
C PRO A 76 -5.76 4.91 20.98
N ASP A 77 -6.81 4.57 21.74
CA ASP A 77 -6.92 4.95 23.15
C ASP A 77 -5.73 4.45 24.00
N GLY A 78 -5.10 5.41 24.68
CA GLY A 78 -3.93 5.17 25.53
C GLY A 78 -2.61 5.00 24.77
N TYR A 79 -2.61 5.09 23.44
CA TYR A 79 -1.39 5.17 22.65
C TYR A 79 -0.90 6.62 22.56
N VAL A 80 0.41 6.76 22.44
CA VAL A 80 1.08 8.03 22.16
C VAL A 80 1.89 7.87 20.89
N ARG A 81 1.70 8.79 19.96
CA ARG A 81 2.48 8.86 18.71
C ARG A 81 3.98 8.91 19.05
N THR A 82 4.79 8.04 18.44
CA THR A 82 6.24 7.98 18.73
C THR A 82 6.92 9.29 18.34
N LYS A 83 8.05 9.64 18.97
CA LYS A 83 8.78 10.87 18.62
C LYS A 83 9.65 10.64 17.39
N GLU A 84 9.53 11.54 16.42
CA GLU A 84 10.40 11.61 15.25
C GLU A 84 11.39 12.76 15.40
N LYS A 85 12.57 12.63 14.78
CA LYS A 85 13.56 13.71 14.74
C LYS A 85 13.20 14.69 13.62
N ASP A 86 13.46 15.97 13.84
CA ASP A 86 13.35 16.99 12.80
C ASP A 86 14.23 16.62 11.59
N GLY A 87 13.66 16.72 10.39
CA GLY A 87 14.26 16.32 9.13
C GLY A 87 14.42 14.82 8.94
N SER A 88 13.71 13.98 9.71
CA SER A 88 13.65 12.53 9.49
C SER A 88 12.63 12.15 8.41
N LEU A 89 12.76 10.92 7.89
CA LEU A 89 11.74 10.34 7.01
C LEU A 89 10.38 10.23 7.71
N GLY A 90 10.38 9.94 9.02
CA GLY A 90 9.15 9.83 9.80
C GLY A 90 8.42 11.15 9.96
N GLU A 91 9.14 12.26 10.20
CA GLU A 91 8.53 13.59 10.18
C GLU A 91 7.99 13.93 8.79
N PHE A 92 8.77 13.65 7.73
CA PHE A 92 8.35 13.88 6.35
C PHE A 92 7.05 13.14 6.01
N LEU A 93 6.96 11.84 6.29
CA LEU A 93 5.76 11.03 6.02
C LEU A 93 4.55 11.49 6.82
N ARG A 94 4.73 11.85 8.10
CA ARG A 94 3.64 12.36 8.95
C ARG A 94 3.05 13.67 8.46
N ASN A 95 3.85 14.49 7.79
CA ASN A 95 3.46 15.78 7.22
C ASN A 95 3.20 15.71 5.71
N TYR A 96 3.29 14.53 5.09
CA TYR A 96 3.00 14.35 3.68
C TYR A 96 1.52 14.68 3.44
N LYS A 97 1.26 15.55 2.46
CA LYS A 97 -0.09 15.99 2.11
C LYS A 97 -0.97 14.81 1.69
N LEU A 98 -2.19 14.79 2.17
CA LEU A 98 -3.22 13.83 1.78
C LEU A 98 -4.19 14.48 0.79
N MET A 99 -4.87 13.64 0.03
CA MET A 99 -6.09 14.01 -0.65
C MET A 99 -7.21 14.29 0.37
N PRO A 100 -8.28 15.03 0.00
CA PRO A 100 -9.44 15.24 0.87
C PRO A 100 -10.01 13.92 1.40
N ASP A 101 -10.63 13.96 2.59
CA ASP A 101 -11.27 12.77 3.16
C ASP A 101 -12.32 12.15 2.25
N GLY A 102 -12.39 10.81 2.27
CA GLY A 102 -13.24 10.03 1.37
C GLY A 102 -12.81 10.00 -0.10
N SER A 103 -11.64 10.56 -0.46
CA SER A 103 -11.11 10.46 -1.82
C SER A 103 -10.90 8.99 -2.21
N PRO A 104 -11.38 8.54 -3.38
CA PRO A 104 -11.09 7.19 -3.84
C PRO A 104 -9.63 7.08 -4.27
N VAL A 105 -9.08 5.86 -4.21
CA VAL A 105 -7.81 5.55 -4.90
C VAL A 105 -8.06 5.55 -6.40
N LEU A 106 -7.28 6.34 -7.12
CA LEU A 106 -7.25 6.36 -8.58
C LEU A 106 -6.06 5.56 -9.12
N LEU A 107 -6.28 4.92 -10.27
CA LEU A 107 -5.24 4.27 -11.07
C LEU A 107 -4.53 5.32 -11.94
N TYR A 108 -3.39 4.96 -12.52
CA TYR A 108 -2.60 5.82 -13.43
C TYR A 108 -3.42 6.40 -14.60
N ASN A 109 -4.48 5.70 -15.02
CA ASN A 109 -5.38 6.09 -16.10
C ASN A 109 -6.59 6.94 -15.62
N GLY A 110 -6.59 7.36 -14.36
CA GLY A 110 -7.67 8.15 -13.74
C GLY A 110 -8.92 7.35 -13.35
N GLN A 111 -8.98 6.05 -13.63
CA GLN A 111 -10.09 5.21 -13.19
C GLN A 111 -10.03 4.98 -11.67
N LYS A 112 -11.20 4.85 -11.05
CA LYS A 112 -11.30 4.46 -9.64
C LYS A 112 -10.88 2.99 -9.48
N LYS A 113 -10.06 2.71 -8.47
CA LYS A 113 -9.73 1.36 -8.01
C LYS A 113 -11.01 0.60 -7.61
N ALA A 114 -11.12 -0.66 -8.06
CA ALA A 114 -12.34 -1.45 -7.86
C ALA A 114 -12.58 -1.84 -6.39
N HIS A 115 -11.53 -2.23 -5.66
CA HIS A 115 -11.62 -2.67 -4.28
C HIS A 115 -11.23 -1.54 -3.33
N ASP A 116 -12.03 -1.32 -2.29
CA ASP A 116 -11.79 -0.28 -1.30
C ASP A 116 -10.94 -0.78 -0.11
N SER A 117 -9.62 -0.68 -0.27
CA SER A 117 -8.61 -1.04 0.74
C SER A 117 -8.02 0.17 1.47
N ALA A 118 -8.46 1.39 1.14
CA ALA A 118 -7.81 2.62 1.56
C ALA A 118 -8.54 3.31 2.72
N VAL A 119 -7.77 3.91 3.62
CA VAL A 119 -8.24 4.80 4.68
C VAL A 119 -8.09 6.25 4.24
N CYS A 120 -6.93 6.59 3.69
CA CYS A 120 -6.66 7.89 3.08
C CYS A 120 -5.64 7.73 1.95
N VAL A 121 -5.59 8.72 1.05
CA VAL A 121 -4.75 8.70 -0.16
C VAL A 121 -3.73 9.81 -0.05
N PHE A 122 -2.45 9.51 -0.29
CA PHE A 122 -1.41 10.52 -0.34
C PHE A 122 -1.57 11.37 -1.61
N ALA A 123 -1.32 12.67 -1.49
CA ALA A 123 -1.21 13.58 -2.64
C ALA A 123 0.16 13.44 -3.34
N MET A 124 0.63 12.20 -3.47
CA MET A 124 1.84 11.84 -4.18
C MET A 124 1.57 11.89 -5.69
N HIS A 125 2.51 12.44 -6.45
CA HIS A 125 2.37 12.45 -7.90
C HIS A 125 2.38 11.02 -8.46
N LEU A 126 1.51 10.80 -9.43
CA LEU A 126 1.37 9.56 -10.18
C LEU A 126 1.33 9.94 -11.65
N GLY A 127 2.27 9.38 -12.43
CA GLY A 127 2.31 9.57 -13.87
C GLY A 127 1.11 8.93 -14.58
N ASP A 128 0.97 9.21 -15.87
CA ASP A 128 -0.09 8.69 -16.74
C ASP A 128 0.22 7.31 -17.35
N LYS A 129 1.28 6.65 -16.86
CA LYS A 129 1.73 5.33 -17.31
C LYS A 129 1.50 4.29 -16.22
N ASP A 130 1.26 3.05 -16.64
CA ASP A 130 1.28 1.88 -15.76
C ASP A 130 2.73 1.52 -15.37
N LEU A 131 3.37 2.39 -14.59
CA LEU A 131 4.80 2.29 -14.27
C LEU A 131 5.07 2.36 -12.77
N GLN A 132 4.56 3.38 -12.07
CA GLN A 132 4.77 3.51 -10.61
C GLN A 132 3.89 2.50 -9.85
N GLN A 133 4.39 1.28 -9.72
CA GLN A 133 3.72 0.16 -9.06
C GLN A 133 4.16 0.07 -7.58
N CYS A 134 3.95 -1.10 -6.95
CA CYS A 134 4.12 -1.28 -5.50
C CYS A 134 5.50 -0.83 -4.99
N ALA A 135 6.60 -1.38 -5.52
CA ALA A 135 7.96 -1.03 -5.13
C ALA A 135 8.33 0.42 -5.47
N ASP A 136 7.81 0.91 -6.59
CA ASP A 136 8.12 2.24 -7.11
C ASP A 136 7.56 3.35 -6.22
N SER A 137 6.40 3.12 -5.61
CA SER A 137 5.83 4.05 -4.63
C SER A 137 6.72 4.18 -3.39
N VAL A 138 7.30 3.07 -2.92
CA VAL A 138 8.29 3.07 -1.83
C VAL A 138 9.56 3.82 -2.24
N ILE A 139 10.11 3.52 -3.42
CA ILE A 139 11.28 4.21 -3.99
C ILE A 139 11.03 5.72 -4.08
N ARG A 140 9.85 6.12 -4.56
CA ARG A 140 9.43 7.52 -4.69
C ARG A 140 9.39 8.24 -3.35
N VAL A 141 8.84 7.62 -2.30
CA VAL A 141 8.85 8.20 -0.93
C VAL A 141 10.28 8.56 -0.51
N TYR A 142 11.22 7.62 -0.66
CA TYR A 142 12.61 7.86 -0.29
C TYR A 142 13.26 8.95 -1.16
N ALA A 143 13.02 8.93 -2.47
CA ALA A 143 13.57 9.91 -3.40
C ALA A 143 13.06 11.33 -3.11
N GLU A 144 11.74 11.49 -2.89
CA GLU A 144 11.12 12.78 -2.56
C GLU A 144 11.57 13.29 -1.19
N TYR A 145 11.65 12.42 -0.17
CA TYR A 145 12.17 12.78 1.15
C TYR A 145 13.61 13.32 1.05
N LEU A 146 14.49 12.60 0.33
CA LEU A 146 15.89 13.01 0.17
C LEU A 146 16.00 14.32 -0.61
N ARG A 147 15.20 14.52 -1.67
CA ARG A 147 15.16 15.78 -2.44
C ARG A 147 14.65 16.93 -1.58
N ALA A 148 13.51 16.76 -0.90
CA ALA A 148 12.93 17.77 -0.01
C ALA A 148 13.85 18.12 1.18
N SER A 149 14.69 17.17 1.61
CA SER A 149 15.67 17.37 2.68
C SER A 149 17.01 17.95 2.21
N GLY A 150 17.18 18.26 0.92
CA GLY A 150 18.44 18.73 0.34
C GLY A 150 19.57 17.69 0.36
N LYS A 151 19.24 16.40 0.48
CA LYS A 151 20.17 15.26 0.52
C LYS A 151 20.18 14.51 -0.82
N GLU A 152 20.10 15.27 -1.92
CA GLU A 152 19.99 14.74 -3.28
C GLU A 152 21.19 13.88 -3.71
N ASP A 153 22.37 14.13 -3.12
CA ASP A 153 23.58 13.33 -3.29
C ASP A 153 23.43 11.86 -2.85
N LYS A 154 22.40 11.57 -2.05
CA LYS A 154 22.10 10.23 -1.53
C LYS A 154 21.01 9.50 -2.30
N ILE A 155 20.38 10.14 -3.29
CA ILE A 155 19.33 9.51 -4.08
C ILE A 155 20.01 8.54 -5.05
N ALA A 156 19.94 7.25 -4.73
CA ALA A 156 20.46 6.18 -5.57
C ALA A 156 19.72 4.87 -5.28
N PHE A 157 19.43 4.11 -6.34
CA PHE A 157 18.71 2.84 -6.24
C PHE A 157 19.34 1.81 -7.16
N HIS A 158 19.38 0.54 -6.76
CA HIS A 158 19.84 -0.53 -7.63
C HIS A 158 18.72 -1.04 -8.53
N PHE A 159 19.08 -1.30 -9.78
CA PHE A 159 18.29 -2.11 -10.68
C PHE A 159 18.37 -3.60 -10.29
N VAL A 160 17.48 -4.42 -10.85
CA VAL A 160 17.44 -5.87 -10.58
C VAL A 160 18.78 -6.56 -10.88
N ASN A 161 19.52 -6.06 -11.89
CA ASN A 161 20.84 -6.58 -12.27
C ASN A 161 22.00 -6.08 -11.38
N GLY A 162 21.73 -5.20 -10.41
CA GLY A 162 22.72 -4.61 -9.50
C GLY A 162 23.39 -3.33 -10.01
N PHE A 163 22.94 -2.74 -11.12
CA PHE A 163 23.42 -1.42 -11.54
C PHE A 163 22.87 -0.35 -10.59
N LEU A 164 23.77 0.47 -10.00
CA LEU A 164 23.40 1.60 -9.17
C LEU A 164 23.07 2.80 -10.06
N CYS A 165 21.80 3.21 -10.07
CA CYS A 165 21.33 4.40 -10.78
C CYS A 165 21.18 5.55 -9.77
N ASP A 166 22.18 6.41 -9.70
CA ASP A 166 22.18 7.57 -8.82
C ASP A 166 21.69 8.85 -9.52
N TRP A 167 20.98 9.68 -8.76
CA TRP A 167 20.47 10.96 -9.21
C TRP A 167 21.58 11.96 -9.59
N PRO A 168 22.71 12.10 -8.86
CA PRO A 168 23.80 12.99 -9.27
C PRO A 168 24.30 12.74 -10.69
N ASP A 169 24.52 11.49 -11.07
CA ASP A 169 24.92 11.14 -12.43
C ASP A 169 23.82 11.48 -13.45
N TYR A 170 22.55 11.15 -13.16
CA TYR A 170 21.43 11.48 -14.04
C TYR A 170 21.24 13.00 -14.23
N LYS A 171 21.29 13.75 -13.13
CA LYS A 171 21.21 15.23 -13.04
C LYS A 171 22.36 15.90 -13.80
N SER A 172 23.54 15.29 -13.84
CA SER A 172 24.69 15.78 -14.62
C SER A 172 24.53 15.64 -16.14
N GLY A 173 23.47 14.94 -16.60
CA GLY A 173 23.20 14.70 -18.01
C GLY A 173 23.59 13.30 -18.50
N LYS A 174 24.04 12.40 -17.61
CA LYS A 174 24.23 11.00 -18.00
C LYS A 174 22.88 10.31 -18.17
N ARG A 175 22.80 9.35 -19.09
CA ARG A 175 21.66 8.44 -19.24
C ARG A 175 22.16 7.01 -19.35
N ILE A 176 21.33 6.08 -18.91
CA ILE A 176 21.66 4.67 -18.99
C ILE A 176 21.64 4.20 -20.45
N SER A 177 22.53 3.28 -20.78
CA SER A 177 22.50 2.48 -22.00
C SER A 177 22.40 1.02 -21.61
N VAL A 178 21.44 0.30 -22.20
CA VAL A 178 21.16 -1.10 -21.88
C VAL A 178 21.59 -1.97 -23.06
N ASN A 179 22.48 -2.94 -22.83
CA ASN A 179 22.86 -3.97 -23.79
C ASN A 179 22.74 -5.35 -23.13
N GLY A 180 21.64 -6.05 -23.42
CA GLY A 180 21.30 -7.28 -22.72
C GLY A 180 21.11 -7.01 -21.22
N ASN A 181 21.86 -7.72 -20.37
CA ASN A 181 21.83 -7.52 -18.91
C ASN A 181 22.86 -6.49 -18.41
N GLN A 182 23.65 -5.89 -19.30
CA GLN A 182 24.63 -4.87 -18.93
C GLN A 182 24.02 -3.48 -19.04
N VAL A 183 24.19 -2.69 -18.00
CA VAL A 183 23.77 -1.28 -17.95
C VAL A 183 25.00 -0.43 -17.68
N THR A 184 25.15 0.66 -18.44
CA THR A 184 26.25 1.61 -18.27
C THR A 184 25.75 3.05 -18.38
N TRP A 185 26.48 3.99 -17.77
CA TRP A 185 26.26 5.40 -17.99
C TRP A 185 26.84 5.86 -19.34
N THR A 186 26.10 6.75 -20.02
CA THR A 186 26.54 7.43 -21.25
C THR A 186 26.26 8.92 -21.14
N ASN A 187 27.12 9.75 -21.73
CA ASN A 187 26.94 11.21 -21.79
C ASN A 187 26.04 11.57 -22.98
N SER A 188 24.74 11.33 -22.86
CA SER A 188 23.77 11.51 -23.97
C SER A 188 22.62 12.47 -23.63
N GLY A 189 22.51 12.94 -22.39
CA GLY A 189 21.54 13.94 -21.95
C GLY A 189 22.15 15.31 -21.71
N LYS A 190 21.33 16.23 -21.18
CA LYS A 190 21.75 17.55 -20.70
C LYS A 190 21.66 17.59 -19.18
N ALA A 191 22.59 18.30 -18.55
CA ALA A 191 22.52 18.58 -17.13
C ALA A 191 21.26 19.41 -16.81
N SER A 192 20.49 18.99 -15.81
CA SER A 192 19.25 19.65 -15.40
C SER A 192 18.81 19.14 -14.03
N ASP A 193 18.32 20.06 -13.21
CA ASP A 193 17.74 19.79 -11.88
C ASP A 193 16.21 19.96 -11.85
N SER A 194 15.60 20.11 -13.03
CA SER A 194 14.17 20.37 -13.14
C SER A 194 13.35 19.17 -12.65
N ASP A 195 12.11 19.44 -12.23
CA ASP A 195 11.18 18.39 -11.80
C ASP A 195 10.92 17.38 -12.92
N GLU A 196 10.86 17.83 -14.18
CA GLU A 196 10.73 16.92 -15.34
C GLU A 196 11.94 15.99 -15.49
N THR A 197 13.13 16.46 -15.12
CA THR A 197 14.34 15.63 -15.15
C THR A 197 14.33 14.62 -14.02
N PHE A 198 13.81 15.01 -12.86
CA PHE A 198 13.64 14.14 -11.71
C PHE A 198 12.59 13.05 -11.96
N GLU A 199 11.44 13.39 -12.56
CA GLU A 199 10.45 12.40 -13.00
C GLU A 199 11.05 11.46 -14.07
N GLY A 200 11.86 11.97 -15.01
CA GLY A 200 12.58 11.12 -15.96
C GLY A 200 13.58 10.16 -15.30
N TYR A 201 14.23 10.57 -14.21
CA TYR A 201 15.07 9.70 -13.39
C TYR A 201 14.23 8.61 -12.70
N LEU A 202 13.11 8.98 -12.08
CA LEU A 202 12.21 8.04 -11.43
C LEU A 202 11.62 7.04 -12.42
N ASP A 203 11.13 7.48 -13.58
CA ASP A 203 10.68 6.61 -14.67
C ASP A 203 11.75 5.59 -15.07
N THR A 204 13.01 6.04 -15.12
CA THR A 204 14.15 5.16 -15.40
C THR A 204 14.34 4.13 -14.29
N VAL A 205 14.30 4.55 -13.02
CA VAL A 205 14.43 3.64 -11.87
C VAL A 205 13.28 2.64 -11.84
N PHE A 206 12.04 3.08 -11.99
CA PHE A 206 10.84 2.23 -11.97
C PHE A 206 10.84 1.19 -13.09
N THR A 207 11.48 1.49 -14.22
CA THR A 207 11.61 0.54 -15.34
C THR A 207 12.53 -0.65 -15.01
N PHE A 208 13.55 -0.45 -14.17
CA PHE A 208 14.63 -1.44 -13.98
C PHE A 208 14.82 -1.92 -12.54
N ALA A 209 14.25 -1.24 -11.55
CA ALA A 209 14.13 -1.69 -10.17
C ALA A 209 12.86 -2.54 -9.99
N SER A 210 12.80 -3.31 -8.90
CA SER A 210 11.58 -4.03 -8.51
C SER A 210 11.66 -4.43 -7.04
N THR A 211 10.68 -5.18 -6.55
CA THR A 211 10.75 -5.82 -5.23
C THR A 211 12.01 -6.69 -5.07
N LEU A 212 12.58 -7.24 -6.16
CA LEU A 212 13.83 -8.02 -6.09
C LEU A 212 15.06 -7.18 -5.78
N SER A 213 15.16 -5.94 -6.30
CA SER A 213 16.28 -5.06 -5.95
C SER A 213 16.05 -4.45 -4.57
N LEU A 214 14.83 -4.00 -4.29
CA LEU A 214 14.48 -3.41 -3.00
C LEU A 214 14.69 -4.40 -1.83
N GLU A 215 14.32 -5.67 -1.98
CA GLU A 215 14.57 -6.71 -0.96
C GLU A 215 16.07 -6.93 -0.73
N LYS A 216 16.89 -6.94 -1.79
CA LYS A 216 18.36 -7.08 -1.67
C LYS A 216 19.04 -5.87 -1.05
N GLU A 217 18.45 -4.69 -1.18
CA GLU A 217 18.93 -3.44 -0.58
C GLU A 217 18.40 -3.23 0.84
N SER A 218 17.47 -4.07 1.29
CA SER A 218 16.91 -4.03 2.63
C SER A 218 17.66 -4.99 3.57
N SER A 219 17.44 -4.83 4.87
CA SER A 219 17.96 -5.74 5.89
C SER A 219 16.83 -6.16 6.83
N PRO A 220 16.79 -7.43 7.26
CA PRO A 220 15.75 -7.89 8.17
C PRO A 220 15.89 -7.19 9.52
N ILE A 221 14.75 -6.94 10.16
CA ILE A 221 14.64 -6.37 11.50
C ILE A 221 13.73 -7.24 12.36
N ASP A 222 13.83 -7.12 13.68
CA ASP A 222 12.81 -7.67 14.56
C ASP A 222 11.56 -6.78 14.54
N ILE A 223 10.37 -7.37 14.60
CA ILE A 223 9.11 -6.62 14.61
C ILE A 223 9.02 -5.65 15.80
N SER A 224 9.69 -5.95 16.92
CA SER A 224 9.78 -5.03 18.07
C SER A 224 10.58 -3.77 17.77
N ASP A 225 11.49 -3.82 16.79
CA ASP A 225 12.30 -2.68 16.37
C ASP A 225 11.62 -1.79 15.33
N ILE A 226 10.46 -2.18 14.78
CA ILE A 226 9.74 -1.52 13.66
C ILE A 226 9.60 0.00 13.82
N ARG A 227 9.82 0.73 12.74
CA ARG A 227 9.84 2.20 12.66
C ARG A 227 9.20 2.68 11.37
N ILE A 228 8.94 3.97 11.30
CA ILE A 228 8.48 4.62 10.07
C ILE A 228 9.57 4.50 9.00
N GLY A 229 9.18 4.08 7.79
CA GLY A 229 10.06 3.81 6.66
C GLY A 229 10.41 2.34 6.47
N ASP A 230 10.24 1.50 7.50
CA ASP A 230 10.43 0.06 7.37
C ASP A 230 9.35 -0.54 6.45
N ILE A 231 9.65 -1.69 5.85
CA ILE A 231 8.80 -2.32 4.85
C ILE A 231 8.57 -3.79 5.15
N PHE A 232 7.37 -4.28 4.86
CA PHE A 232 7.12 -5.70 4.66
C PHE A 232 7.27 -5.97 3.16
N ILE A 233 8.19 -6.85 2.78
CA ILE A 233 8.53 -7.08 1.39
C ILE A 233 8.67 -8.57 1.07
N ARG A 234 8.16 -8.94 -0.10
CA ARG A 234 8.47 -10.21 -0.75
C ARG A 234 8.99 -9.95 -2.14
N GLY A 235 10.27 -10.20 -2.36
CA GLY A 235 10.90 -10.11 -3.69
C GLY A 235 10.40 -11.21 -4.62
N GLY A 236 10.06 -10.86 -5.86
CA GLY A 236 9.65 -11.84 -6.86
C GLY A 236 8.69 -11.32 -7.92
N SER A 237 8.18 -12.27 -8.71
CA SER A 237 7.12 -12.05 -9.70
C SER A 237 6.12 -13.21 -9.62
N PRO A 238 5.01 -13.08 -8.87
CA PRO A 238 4.60 -11.87 -8.17
C PRO A 238 5.46 -11.63 -6.91
N GLY A 239 5.68 -10.36 -6.60
CA GLY A 239 6.20 -9.88 -5.33
C GLY A 239 5.36 -8.68 -4.89
N HIS A 240 5.51 -8.25 -3.64
CA HIS A 240 4.77 -7.10 -3.11
C HIS A 240 5.53 -6.41 -1.99
N VAL A 241 5.18 -5.15 -1.74
CA VAL A 241 5.74 -4.38 -0.63
C VAL A 241 4.69 -3.43 -0.06
N VAL A 242 4.69 -3.29 1.27
CA VAL A 242 3.96 -2.26 2.01
C VAL A 242 4.92 -1.56 2.97
N MET A 243 4.75 -0.26 3.16
CA MET A 243 5.61 0.57 4.01
C MET A 243 4.90 0.97 5.30
N VAL A 244 5.63 0.96 6.41
CA VAL A 244 5.23 1.60 7.65
C VAL A 244 5.32 3.11 7.51
N VAL A 245 4.19 3.82 7.55
CA VAL A 245 4.15 5.28 7.35
C VAL A 245 3.92 6.06 8.64
N ASP A 246 3.57 5.37 9.72
CA ASP A 246 3.36 5.97 11.02
C ASP A 246 3.49 4.96 12.15
N THR A 247 3.85 5.42 13.34
CA THR A 247 3.95 4.59 14.54
C THR A 247 3.43 5.32 15.78
N CYS A 248 2.80 4.57 16.69
CA CYS A 248 2.46 4.99 18.04
C CYS A 248 2.77 3.85 19.02
N GLU A 249 2.86 4.16 20.31
CA GLU A 249 3.21 3.17 21.33
C GLU A 249 2.38 3.30 22.60
N ARG A 250 2.18 2.17 23.28
CA ARG A 250 1.58 2.08 24.60
C ARG A 250 2.32 1.03 25.42
N GLY A 251 2.94 1.44 26.53
CA GLY A 251 3.65 0.51 27.42
C GLY A 251 4.77 -0.27 26.74
N GLY A 252 5.48 0.35 25.78
CA GLY A 252 6.58 -0.26 25.03
C GLY A 252 6.17 -1.14 23.85
N LYS A 253 4.86 -1.28 23.59
CA LYS A 253 4.34 -2.01 22.42
C LYS A 253 3.91 -1.03 21.35
N LYS A 254 4.35 -1.27 20.11
CA LYS A 254 4.04 -0.40 18.98
C LYS A 254 2.73 -0.79 18.30
N ALA A 255 2.09 0.20 17.72
CA ALA A 255 1.14 0.04 16.64
C ALA A 255 1.59 0.90 15.46
N PHE A 256 1.28 0.49 14.24
CA PHE A 256 1.77 1.12 13.03
C PHE A 256 0.72 1.20 11.92
N LEU A 257 0.85 2.19 11.04
CA LEU A 257 0.05 2.32 9.82
C LEU A 257 0.83 1.79 8.63
N LEU A 258 0.16 1.07 7.74
CA LEU A 258 0.73 0.55 6.51
C LEU A 258 0.21 1.34 5.30
N ALA A 259 1.07 1.61 4.33
CA ALA A 259 0.69 2.20 3.06
C ALA A 259 1.31 1.45 1.89
N GLN A 260 0.66 1.53 0.73
CA GLN A 260 1.10 0.82 -0.46
C GLN A 260 0.74 1.55 -1.75
N GLY A 261 1.52 1.29 -2.79
CA GLY A 261 1.04 1.27 -4.17
C GLY A 261 0.61 -0.16 -4.53
N TYR A 262 0.15 -0.39 -5.76
CA TYR A 262 -0.21 -1.75 -6.19
C TYR A 262 -0.11 -1.87 -7.73
N MET A 263 -0.56 -3.01 -8.28
CA MET A 263 -0.55 -3.29 -9.72
C MET A 263 -2.00 -3.45 -10.22
N PRO A 264 -2.44 -2.71 -11.25
CA PRO A 264 -1.72 -1.68 -12.01
C PRO A 264 -1.34 -0.47 -11.16
N ALA A 265 -0.46 0.39 -11.69
CA ALA A 265 -0.01 1.61 -11.02
C ALA A 265 -1.18 2.45 -10.54
N GLN A 266 -1.09 2.93 -9.30
CA GLN A 266 -2.18 3.61 -8.60
C GLN A 266 -1.66 4.45 -7.46
N GLN A 267 -2.51 5.36 -6.97
CA GLN A 267 -2.12 6.29 -5.92
C GLN A 267 -1.69 5.56 -4.64
N PHE A 268 -0.61 6.06 -4.05
CA PHE A 268 -0.12 5.58 -2.77
C PHE A 268 -1.14 5.91 -1.67
N HIS A 269 -1.52 4.92 -0.87
CA HIS A 269 -2.61 5.06 0.11
C HIS A 269 -2.34 4.26 1.38
N VAL A 270 -2.90 4.73 2.50
CA VAL A 270 -2.90 4.01 3.78
C VAL A 270 -3.94 2.88 3.72
N LEU A 271 -3.55 1.69 4.16
CA LEU A 271 -4.38 0.50 4.18
C LEU A 271 -5.32 0.46 5.38
N LYS A 272 -6.50 -0.11 5.17
CA LYS A 272 -7.38 -0.55 6.26
C LYS A 272 -6.76 -1.74 7.00
N ASN A 273 -7.04 -1.88 8.29
CA ASN A 273 -6.73 -3.10 9.03
C ASN A 273 -7.94 -4.05 9.01
N ASN A 274 -7.80 -5.20 8.36
CA ASN A 274 -8.90 -6.18 8.27
C ASN A 274 -9.32 -6.79 9.62
N LEU A 275 -8.46 -6.71 10.65
CA LEU A 275 -8.77 -7.22 11.99
C LEU A 275 -9.62 -6.23 12.79
N HIS A 276 -9.62 -4.94 12.43
CA HIS A 276 -10.32 -3.88 13.15
C HIS A 276 -10.98 -2.88 12.19
N GLU A 277 -12.29 -3.02 11.99
CA GLU A 277 -13.05 -2.31 10.94
C GLU A 277 -12.90 -0.77 10.96
N ASP A 278 -12.94 -0.16 12.15
CA ASP A 278 -12.86 1.29 12.35
C ASP A 278 -11.48 1.77 12.85
N ASP A 279 -10.48 0.88 12.87
CA ASP A 279 -9.15 1.17 13.38
C ASP A 279 -8.07 0.78 12.37
N PRO A 280 -7.43 1.76 11.71
CA PRO A 280 -6.44 1.48 10.68
C PRO A 280 -5.09 1.02 11.24
N TRP A 281 -4.89 1.04 12.57
CA TRP A 281 -3.62 0.69 13.19
C TRP A 281 -3.43 -0.82 13.28
N TYR A 282 -2.26 -1.29 12.86
CA TYR A 282 -1.78 -2.66 13.06
C TYR A 282 -1.00 -2.74 14.36
N TYR A 283 -1.33 -3.70 15.22
CA TYR A 283 -0.71 -3.84 16.53
C TYR A 283 0.44 -4.86 16.47
N GLN A 284 1.61 -4.49 16.99
CA GLN A 284 2.82 -5.33 16.95
C GLN A 284 2.59 -6.75 17.47
N ASP A 285 1.82 -6.90 18.55
CA ASP A 285 1.54 -8.21 19.17
C ASP A 285 0.57 -9.09 18.36
N GLU A 286 -0.15 -8.50 17.41
CA GLU A 286 -1.10 -9.20 16.55
C GLU A 286 -0.45 -9.66 15.24
N VAL A 287 0.78 -9.21 14.97
CA VAL A 287 1.55 -9.62 13.79
C VAL A 287 1.98 -11.07 13.96
N THR A 288 1.33 -11.95 13.21
CA THR A 288 1.73 -13.35 13.07
C THR A 288 1.81 -13.69 11.58
N TYR A 289 2.61 -14.70 11.24
CA TYR A 289 2.75 -15.18 9.86
C TYR A 289 1.87 -16.42 9.64
N PRO A 290 1.08 -16.48 8.55
CA PRO A 290 0.99 -15.50 7.47
C PRO A 290 0.37 -14.16 7.90
N PHE A 291 1.03 -13.04 7.55
CA PHE A 291 0.59 -11.69 7.87
C PHE A 291 -0.29 -11.15 6.75
N HIS A 292 -1.57 -10.92 7.09
CA HIS A 292 -2.60 -10.54 6.12
C HIS A 292 -2.80 -9.02 6.07
N THR A 293 -2.67 -8.47 4.88
CA THR A 293 -3.11 -7.11 4.52
C THR A 293 -4.32 -7.19 3.59
N PRO A 294 -5.04 -6.09 3.31
CA PRO A 294 -6.21 -6.11 2.42
C PRO A 294 -5.97 -6.74 1.04
N GLU A 295 -4.75 -6.63 0.49
CA GLU A 295 -4.48 -7.01 -0.90
C GLU A 295 -3.31 -7.97 -1.08
N TYR A 296 -2.66 -8.38 0.03
CA TYR A 296 -1.52 -9.28 -0.01
C TYR A 296 -1.34 -10.04 1.31
N THR A 297 -0.84 -11.27 1.21
CA THR A 297 -0.45 -12.10 2.37
C THR A 297 1.06 -12.31 2.33
N PHE A 298 1.74 -11.91 3.39
CA PHE A 298 3.17 -12.20 3.58
C PHE A 298 3.31 -13.50 4.36
N ASP A 299 3.94 -14.53 3.78
CA ASP A 299 4.09 -15.84 4.44
C ASP A 299 5.21 -15.86 5.49
N GLU A 300 6.15 -14.92 5.40
CA GLU A 300 7.32 -14.79 6.29
C GLU A 300 7.72 -13.31 6.44
N GLY A 301 8.52 -13.03 7.47
CA GLY A 301 8.99 -11.69 7.86
C GLY A 301 10.48 -11.49 7.69
#